data_AF-A0A3B4EEX1-F1
#
_entry.id   AF-A0A3B4EEX1-F1
#
_cell.length_a   1.000
_cell.length_b   1.000
_cell.length_c   1.000
_cell.angle_alpha   90.00
_cell.angle_beta   90.00
_cell.angle_gamma   90.00
#
_symmetry.space_group_name_H-M   'P 1'
#
loop_
_entity.id
_entity.type
_entity.pdbx_description
1 polymer ?
#
loop_
_entity_poly.entity_id
_entity_poly.type
_entity_poly.pdbx_seq_one_letter_code
_entity_poly.pdbx_strand_id
1 'polypeptide(L)'
;MHSNRGLARRNCLETMNCSWGTELWDQFDNLEKYTQWGIEFVERYTKFVKERSEIELSYAKQIRNLSKKYQPKKNSREEEEYKYTSCRAFLMTLNELNDYAGQHEVIAESLSSQIISELTRYIQELKAERKAHFHDGRRAQQHIENSWKQLESSKRRFERDCKEADRAQHYFDKMDADINVTKADVEKRCSLKAKQQAQMRHQIADDSKNEYLAYLQKFNKDQHEHYYTLIPHIFQRIQEMEERRIERIGESMRCYAEVERKVLPIVSKCLDGMTKAAESIEPKMDTKQVVETFKSGFEPPGDVEFEDYSVSMKRAVSESSFLNARGESRRRSRSKLWPLIKRNKLMSLLASPRQPPPPPPTSPSPEGLANGPHSPQQPKEPLSQRLNDFMSSKHKMQCLRSLKRGGTGQEDYSHLPPEQRRKKLQAKFNDISKDIQKEMDQRDALTKMKEVYIKNPHMGDPNSVDPRLEEVQQSIEKLQLEAHKYEGWLTDVERKLLEKGSTQRRQSAHFDSQGNTPNSCAQNRESPDGSYTEDPSTETVQFKSRSTEFDDEFDDEDPLPTIGTCKALYPFEGQNEGTIPMAEGEMLYVIEEDKGDGWTRVRRNEDEEGYVPTSYIKLCFDANSKDP
;
A
#
# COMPACT_ATOMS: atom_id res chain seq x y z
N MET A 1 -23.73 -39.44 15.90
CA MET A 1 -23.29 -38.12 16.39
C MET A 1 -24.05 -37.01 15.68
N HIS A 2 -25.29 -36.77 16.07
CA HIS A 2 -26.17 -35.73 15.52
C HIS A 2 -26.92 -35.08 16.68
N SER A 3 -26.26 -34.21 17.44
CA SER A 3 -26.93 -33.26 18.33
C SER A 3 -25.92 -32.24 18.84
N ASN A 4 -25.77 -31.12 18.14
CA ASN A 4 -25.21 -29.88 18.71
C ASN A 4 -25.46 -28.63 17.86
N ARG A 5 -26.00 -28.75 16.63
CA ARG A 5 -26.39 -27.59 15.82
C ARG A 5 -27.69 -26.90 16.27
N GLY A 6 -28.42 -27.49 17.22
CA GLY A 6 -29.74 -27.02 17.65
C GLY A 6 -29.78 -26.12 18.88
N LEU A 7 -28.66 -25.92 19.60
CA LEU A 7 -28.60 -25.01 20.76
C LEU A 7 -28.05 -23.63 20.40
N ALA A 8 -27.13 -23.52 19.44
CA ALA A 8 -26.61 -22.21 19.01
C ALA A 8 -27.66 -21.35 18.28
N ARG A 9 -28.64 -21.96 17.60
CA ARG A 9 -29.72 -21.23 16.92
C ARG A 9 -30.88 -20.80 17.83
N ARG A 10 -31.03 -21.39 19.02
CA ARG A 10 -32.13 -21.06 19.94
C ARG A 10 -31.81 -19.88 20.87
N ASN A 11 -30.54 -19.57 21.09
CA ASN A 11 -30.11 -18.37 21.84
C ASN A 11 -30.01 -17.10 20.98
N CYS A 12 -30.35 -17.15 19.68
CA CYS A 12 -30.41 -15.98 18.80
C CYS A 12 -31.84 -15.41 18.64
N LEU A 13 -32.87 -16.03 19.23
CA LEU A 13 -34.25 -15.54 19.12
C LEU A 13 -34.61 -14.48 20.17
N GLU A 14 -33.68 -14.15 21.07
CA GLU A 14 -33.74 -13.00 21.99
C GLU A 14 -32.69 -11.93 21.65
N THR A 15 -32.20 -11.86 20.40
CA THR A 15 -31.58 -10.62 19.94
C THR A 15 -32.68 -9.58 19.83
N MET A 16 -32.79 -8.77 20.87
CA MET A 16 -33.56 -7.52 20.90
C MET A 16 -33.50 -6.85 19.52
N ASN A 17 -34.67 -6.46 19.01
CA ASN A 17 -34.80 -5.54 17.86
C ASN A 17 -34.09 -4.21 18.20
N CYS A 18 -32.78 -4.19 18.09
CA CYS A 18 -31.95 -3.02 18.33
C CYS A 18 -31.90 -2.25 17.01
N SER A 19 -32.89 -1.38 16.80
CA SER A 19 -32.96 -0.51 15.62
C SER A 19 -32.21 0.78 15.90
N TRP A 20 -31.31 1.16 14.99
CA TRP A 20 -30.63 2.46 15.03
C TRP A 20 -31.63 3.62 15.08
N GLY A 21 -32.78 3.44 14.42
CA GLY A 21 -33.83 4.44 14.39
C GLY A 21 -34.48 4.75 15.74
N THR A 22 -34.39 3.84 16.70
CA THR A 22 -34.96 4.02 18.05
C THR A 22 -33.86 4.28 19.08
N GLU A 23 -32.79 3.50 19.06
CA GLU A 23 -31.75 3.56 20.09
C GLU A 23 -30.71 4.66 19.85
N LEU A 24 -30.56 5.09 18.59
CA LEU A 24 -29.52 6.05 18.18
C LEU A 24 -30.12 7.32 17.57
N TRP A 25 -31.38 7.65 17.86
CA TRP A 25 -32.14 8.74 17.25
C TRP A 25 -31.43 10.12 17.25
N ASP A 26 -30.52 10.36 18.20
CA ASP A 26 -29.75 11.59 18.38
C ASP A 26 -28.30 11.49 17.85
N GLN A 27 -27.89 10.35 17.30
CA GLN A 27 -26.50 10.05 16.92
C GLN A 27 -26.17 10.28 15.44
N PHE A 28 -26.83 11.23 14.79
CA PHE A 28 -26.71 11.49 13.35
C PHE A 28 -25.25 11.59 12.86
N ASP A 29 -24.43 12.42 13.51
CA ASP A 29 -23.04 12.67 13.12
C ASP A 29 -22.15 11.44 13.33
N ASN A 30 -22.44 10.64 14.36
CA ASN A 30 -21.69 9.43 14.66
C ASN A 30 -22.00 8.33 13.63
N LEU A 31 -23.26 8.21 13.20
CA LEU A 31 -23.64 7.33 12.10
C LEU A 31 -23.02 7.78 10.77
N GLU A 32 -22.95 9.09 10.52
CA GLU A 32 -22.29 9.63 9.33
C GLU A 32 -20.81 9.25 9.30
N LYS A 33 -20.10 9.43 10.42
CA LYS A 33 -18.69 9.03 10.55
C LYS A 33 -18.50 7.51 10.44
N TYR A 34 -19.34 6.73 11.10
CA TYR A 34 -19.24 5.27 11.11
C TYR A 34 -19.42 4.66 9.71
N THR A 35 -20.44 5.10 8.98
CA THR A 35 -20.68 4.63 7.61
C THR A 35 -19.60 5.08 6.63
N GLN A 36 -19.00 6.25 6.84
CA GLN A 36 -17.85 6.69 6.05
C GLN A 36 -16.62 5.79 6.28
N TRP A 37 -16.32 5.49 7.55
CA TRP A 37 -15.29 4.52 7.91
C TRP A 37 -15.57 3.14 7.31
N GLY A 38 -16.83 2.72 7.27
CA GLY A 38 -17.27 1.48 6.64
C GLY A 38 -16.89 1.41 5.15
N ILE A 39 -17.06 2.51 4.41
CA ILE A 39 -16.66 2.62 3.01
C ILE A 39 -15.14 2.58 2.85
N GLU A 40 -14.40 3.35 3.66
CA GLU A 40 -12.93 3.38 3.65
C GLU A 40 -12.32 2.00 3.93
N PHE A 41 -12.97 1.21 4.79
CA PHE A 41 -12.56 -0.17 5.02
C PHE A 41 -12.70 -1.03 3.76
N VAL A 42 -13.81 -0.92 3.03
CA VAL A 42 -14.04 -1.67 1.78
C VAL A 42 -13.03 -1.26 0.71
N GLU A 43 -12.71 0.03 0.61
CA GLU A 43 -11.67 0.54 -0.30
C GLU A 43 -10.29 -0.03 0.05
N ARG A 44 -9.92 -0.02 1.34
CA ARG A 44 -8.66 -0.60 1.81
C ARG A 44 -8.57 -2.10 1.51
N TYR A 45 -9.66 -2.84 1.75
CA TYR A 45 -9.70 -4.27 1.44
C TYR A 45 -9.59 -4.52 -0.06
N THR A 46 -10.27 -3.74 -0.89
CA THR A 46 -10.19 -3.83 -2.36
C THR A 46 -8.77 -3.57 -2.85
N LYS A 47 -8.09 -2.55 -2.30
CA LYS A 47 -6.69 -2.26 -2.59
C LYS A 47 -5.77 -3.41 -2.18
N PHE A 48 -5.98 -4.00 -1.01
CA PHE A 48 -5.22 -5.17 -0.56
C PHE A 48 -5.37 -6.35 -1.54
N VAL A 49 -6.59 -6.65 -2.00
CA VAL A 49 -6.81 -7.73 -2.98
C VAL A 49 -6.14 -7.39 -4.32
N LYS A 50 -6.11 -6.11 -4.72
CA LYS A 50 -5.38 -5.64 -5.92
C LYS A 50 -3.88 -5.89 -5.82
N GLU A 51 -3.23 -5.40 -4.78
CA GLU A 51 -1.79 -5.64 -4.56
C GLU A 51 -1.48 -7.15 -4.49
N ARG A 52 -2.36 -7.93 -3.86
CA ARG A 52 -2.25 -9.39 -3.80
C ARG A 52 -2.34 -10.06 -5.18
N SER A 53 -3.23 -9.59 -6.05
CA SER A 53 -3.37 -10.08 -7.43
C SER A 53 -2.16 -9.73 -8.30
N GLU A 54 -1.56 -8.56 -8.10
CA GLU A 54 -0.34 -8.12 -8.80
C GLU A 54 0.86 -9.00 -8.43
N ILE A 55 0.97 -9.39 -7.14
CA ILE A 55 1.99 -10.35 -6.67
C ILE A 55 1.83 -11.70 -7.37
N GLU A 56 0.60 -12.22 -7.48
CA GLU A 56 0.35 -13.49 -8.19
C GLU A 56 0.73 -13.42 -9.66
N LEU A 57 0.34 -12.33 -10.34
CA LEU A 57 0.65 -12.13 -11.74
C LEU A 57 2.18 -12.03 -11.98
N SER A 58 2.89 -11.33 -11.10
CA SER A 58 4.36 -11.24 -11.13
C SER A 58 5.02 -12.62 -10.93
N TYR A 59 4.53 -13.39 -9.96
CA TYR A 59 5.03 -14.75 -9.71
C TYR A 59 4.80 -15.66 -10.92
N ALA A 60 3.60 -15.66 -11.50
CA ALA A 60 3.27 -16.41 -12.71
C ALA A 60 4.21 -16.05 -13.88
N LYS A 61 4.42 -14.76 -14.13
CA LYS A 61 5.34 -14.27 -15.18
C LYS A 61 6.77 -14.77 -14.96
N GLN A 62 7.29 -14.70 -13.74
CA GLN A 62 8.64 -15.16 -13.42
C GLN A 62 8.82 -16.67 -13.66
N ILE A 63 7.86 -17.50 -13.24
CA ILE A 63 7.91 -18.96 -13.46
C ILE A 63 7.79 -19.29 -14.95
N ARG A 64 6.89 -18.61 -15.68
CA ARG A 64 6.74 -18.78 -17.13
C ARG A 64 8.03 -18.42 -17.88
N ASN A 65 8.65 -17.30 -17.54
CA ASN A 65 9.90 -16.88 -18.15
C ASN A 65 11.04 -17.86 -17.84
N LEU A 66 11.07 -18.41 -16.63
CA LEU A 66 12.01 -19.48 -16.27
C LEU A 66 11.80 -20.71 -17.16
N SER A 67 10.55 -21.21 -17.28
CA SER A 67 10.25 -22.37 -18.13
C SER A 67 10.66 -22.13 -19.59
N LYS A 68 10.27 -20.97 -20.16
CA LYS A 68 10.64 -20.58 -21.54
C LYS A 68 12.14 -20.45 -21.76
N LYS A 69 12.90 -19.96 -20.77
CA LYS A 69 14.36 -19.79 -20.87
C LYS A 69 15.09 -21.11 -21.05
N TYR A 70 14.60 -22.18 -20.43
CA TYR A 70 15.20 -23.52 -20.49
C TYR A 70 14.54 -24.43 -21.52
N GLN A 71 13.52 -23.95 -22.23
CA GLN A 71 12.95 -24.68 -23.35
C GLN A 71 13.94 -24.76 -24.53
N PRO A 72 13.89 -25.86 -25.30
CA PRO A 72 14.62 -26.01 -26.54
C PRO A 72 14.44 -24.82 -27.47
N LYS A 73 15.54 -24.33 -28.06
CA LYS A 73 15.43 -23.43 -29.21
C LYS A 73 15.09 -24.26 -30.45
N LYS A 74 14.07 -23.86 -31.21
CA LYS A 74 13.74 -24.49 -32.51
C LYS A 74 14.97 -24.50 -33.41
N ASN A 75 15.28 -25.64 -34.04
CA ASN A 75 16.42 -25.86 -34.94
C ASN A 75 17.82 -25.81 -34.27
N SER A 76 17.94 -26.07 -32.97
CA SER A 76 19.24 -26.19 -32.29
C SER A 76 19.75 -27.64 -32.32
N ARG A 77 21.07 -27.82 -32.15
CA ARG A 77 21.70 -29.14 -31.98
C ARG A 77 21.16 -29.90 -30.76
N GLU A 78 20.55 -29.18 -29.81
CA GLU A 78 19.93 -29.74 -28.60
C GLU A 78 18.65 -30.52 -28.95
N GLU A 79 18.04 -30.29 -30.12
CA GLU A 79 16.87 -31.03 -30.58
C GLU A 79 17.18 -32.53 -30.78
N GLU A 80 18.42 -32.85 -31.15
CA GLU A 80 18.93 -34.23 -31.20
C GLU A 80 19.15 -34.84 -29.81
N GLU A 81 19.21 -34.04 -28.74
CA GLU A 81 19.40 -34.52 -27.36
C GLU A 81 18.09 -34.99 -26.71
N TYR A 82 16.91 -34.56 -27.20
CA TYR A 82 15.60 -35.06 -26.73
C TYR A 82 15.31 -36.51 -27.11
N LYS A 83 16.24 -37.21 -27.77
CA LYS A 83 16.14 -38.67 -27.91
C LYS A 83 16.39 -39.41 -26.59
N TYR A 84 17.08 -38.78 -25.63
CA TYR A 84 17.32 -39.36 -24.31
C TYR A 84 16.13 -39.11 -23.39
N THR A 85 15.72 -40.13 -22.65
CA THR A 85 14.58 -40.12 -21.73
C THR A 85 14.76 -39.09 -20.62
N SER A 86 15.99 -38.90 -20.13
CA SER A 86 16.36 -37.83 -19.19
C SER A 86 16.06 -36.41 -19.72
N CYS A 87 16.42 -36.12 -20.97
CA CYS A 87 16.14 -34.84 -21.61
C CYS A 87 14.63 -34.64 -21.87
N ARG A 88 13.91 -35.70 -22.26
CA ARG A 88 12.45 -35.66 -22.43
C ARG A 88 11.73 -35.41 -21.11
N ALA A 89 12.15 -36.08 -20.05
CA ALA A 89 11.61 -35.88 -18.71
C ALA A 89 11.76 -34.43 -18.26
N PHE A 90 12.93 -33.83 -18.49
CA PHE A 90 13.15 -32.41 -18.20
C PHE A 90 12.21 -31.50 -19.00
N LEU A 91 12.04 -31.75 -20.31
CA LEU A 91 11.12 -30.98 -21.15
C LEU A 91 9.67 -31.09 -20.66
N MET A 92 9.23 -32.29 -20.26
CA MET A 92 7.89 -32.49 -19.69
C MET A 92 7.73 -31.71 -18.39
N THR A 93 8.74 -31.71 -17.51
CA THR A 93 8.74 -30.89 -16.29
C THR A 93 8.64 -29.39 -16.59
N LEU A 94 9.32 -28.89 -17.62
CA LEU A 94 9.21 -27.49 -18.04
C LEU A 94 7.79 -27.14 -18.53
N ASN A 95 7.13 -28.05 -19.25
CA ASN A 95 5.75 -27.86 -19.69
C ASN A 95 4.78 -27.81 -18.51
N GLU A 96 4.89 -28.75 -17.57
CA GLU A 96 4.07 -28.75 -16.34
C GLU A 96 4.32 -27.48 -15.51
N LEU A 97 5.55 -26.97 -15.48
CA LEU A 97 5.88 -25.72 -14.79
C LEU A 97 5.26 -24.50 -15.49
N ASN A 98 5.15 -24.52 -16.82
CA ASN A 98 4.46 -23.48 -17.57
C ASN A 98 2.94 -23.50 -17.30
N ASP A 99 2.35 -24.68 -17.23
CA ASP A 99 0.92 -24.84 -16.89
C ASP A 99 0.64 -24.43 -15.45
N TYR A 100 1.54 -24.75 -14.52
CA TYR A 100 1.51 -24.28 -13.13
C TYR A 100 1.51 -22.73 -13.07
N ALA A 101 2.37 -22.07 -13.83
CA ALA A 101 2.36 -20.60 -13.93
C ALA A 101 1.02 -20.07 -14.47
N GLY A 102 0.42 -20.75 -15.45
CA GLY A 102 -0.92 -20.43 -15.94
C GLY A 102 -1.99 -20.46 -14.85
N GLN A 103 -1.91 -21.40 -13.90
CA GLN A 103 -2.86 -21.43 -12.79
C GLN A 103 -2.75 -20.23 -11.84
N HIS A 104 -1.53 -19.74 -11.60
CA HIS A 104 -1.33 -18.51 -10.80
C HIS A 104 -1.86 -17.25 -11.51
N GLU A 105 -1.76 -17.20 -12.84
CA GLU A 105 -2.40 -16.13 -13.63
C GLU A 105 -3.93 -16.18 -13.52
N VAL A 106 -4.53 -17.37 -13.55
CA VAL A 106 -5.97 -17.57 -13.32
C VAL A 106 -6.41 -17.09 -11.93
N ILE A 107 -5.58 -17.26 -10.89
CA ILE A 107 -5.85 -16.68 -9.56
C ILE A 107 -5.93 -15.15 -9.68
N ALA A 108 -4.91 -14.52 -10.26
CA ALA A 108 -4.86 -13.06 -10.40
C ALA A 108 -6.06 -12.51 -11.18
N GLU A 109 -6.41 -13.12 -12.32
CA GLU A 109 -7.57 -12.75 -13.13
C GLU A 109 -8.89 -12.92 -12.38
N SER A 110 -9.03 -14.01 -11.61
CA SER A 110 -10.23 -14.28 -10.81
C SER A 110 -10.38 -13.29 -9.66
N LEU A 111 -9.29 -12.95 -8.96
CA LEU A 111 -9.31 -11.92 -7.92
C LEU A 111 -9.71 -10.57 -8.51
N SER A 112 -9.16 -10.21 -9.67
CA SER A 112 -9.49 -8.96 -10.37
C SER A 112 -10.96 -8.89 -10.78
N SER A 113 -11.44 -9.88 -11.52
CA SER A 113 -12.80 -9.87 -12.08
C SER A 113 -13.90 -10.11 -11.04
N GLN A 114 -13.73 -11.07 -10.13
CA GLN A 114 -14.80 -11.48 -9.21
C GLN A 114 -14.84 -10.67 -7.91
N ILE A 115 -13.73 -10.00 -7.54
CA ILE A 115 -13.64 -9.25 -6.28
C ILE A 115 -13.36 -7.78 -6.53
N ILE A 116 -12.26 -7.44 -7.22
CA ILE A 116 -11.83 -6.04 -7.36
C ILE A 116 -12.86 -5.23 -8.17
N SER A 117 -13.25 -5.70 -9.35
CA SER A 117 -14.25 -5.02 -10.20
C SER A 117 -15.60 -4.89 -9.50
N GLU A 118 -16.06 -5.97 -8.86
CA GLU A 118 -17.35 -5.99 -8.16
C GLU A 118 -17.38 -5.07 -6.93
N LEU A 119 -16.34 -5.08 -6.11
CA LEU A 119 -16.24 -4.17 -4.96
C LEU A 119 -16.09 -2.72 -5.40
N THR A 120 -15.33 -2.45 -6.46
CA THR A 120 -15.17 -1.09 -7.00
C THR A 120 -16.51 -0.51 -7.46
N ARG A 121 -17.31 -1.30 -8.18
CA ARG A 121 -18.67 -0.93 -8.59
C ARG A 121 -19.58 -0.73 -7.38
N TYR A 122 -19.57 -1.67 -6.44
CA TYR A 122 -20.38 -1.62 -5.23
C TYR A 122 -20.09 -0.38 -4.37
N ILE A 123 -18.81 0.01 -4.23
CA ILE A 123 -18.42 1.22 -3.49
C ILE A 123 -19.07 2.48 -4.08
N GLN A 124 -19.16 2.60 -5.41
CA GLN A 124 -19.78 3.77 -6.05
C GLN A 124 -21.28 3.84 -5.76
N GLU A 125 -21.97 2.71 -5.88
CA GLU A 125 -23.39 2.59 -5.56
C GLU A 125 -23.65 2.91 -4.07
N LEU A 126 -22.81 2.36 -3.18
CA LEU A 126 -22.89 2.58 -1.74
C LEU A 126 -22.67 4.05 -1.35
N LYS A 127 -21.70 4.73 -1.96
CA LYS A 127 -21.45 6.17 -1.73
C LYS A 127 -22.65 7.02 -2.14
N ALA A 128 -23.26 6.71 -3.29
CA ALA A 128 -24.44 7.42 -3.78
C ALA A 128 -25.65 7.18 -2.86
N GLU A 129 -25.89 5.92 -2.48
CA GLU A 129 -26.96 5.54 -1.55
C GLU A 129 -26.79 6.23 -0.19
N ARG A 130 -25.59 6.16 0.40
CA ARG A 130 -25.27 6.84 1.67
C ARG A 130 -25.58 8.33 1.57
N LYS A 131 -25.13 9.01 0.52
CA LYS A 131 -25.37 10.44 0.32
C LYS A 131 -26.86 10.78 0.30
N ALA A 132 -27.68 9.95 -0.35
CA ALA A 132 -29.13 10.13 -0.40
C ALA A 132 -29.78 10.01 0.99
N HIS A 133 -29.47 8.94 1.75
CA HIS A 133 -30.06 8.75 3.08
C HIS A 133 -29.69 9.86 4.07
N PHE A 134 -28.42 10.31 4.09
CA PHE A 134 -28.00 11.43 4.95
C PHE A 134 -28.54 12.78 4.47
N HIS A 135 -28.83 12.94 3.17
CA HIS A 135 -29.52 14.13 2.67
C HIS A 135 -30.97 14.20 3.18
N ASP A 136 -31.70 13.08 3.15
CA ASP A 136 -33.05 13.01 3.70
C ASP A 136 -33.08 13.29 5.20
N GLY A 137 -32.10 12.78 5.95
CA GLY A 137 -31.93 13.09 7.37
C GLY A 137 -31.68 14.58 7.65
N ARG A 138 -30.78 15.23 6.90
CA ARG A 138 -30.55 16.68 6.99
C ARG A 138 -31.81 17.48 6.67
N ARG A 139 -32.57 17.06 5.66
CA ARG A 139 -33.87 17.70 5.33
C ARG A 139 -34.85 17.60 6.49
N ALA A 140 -34.95 16.43 7.14
CA ALA A 140 -35.82 16.24 8.31
C ALA A 140 -35.39 17.09 9.51
N GLN A 141 -34.08 17.22 9.77
CA GLN A 141 -33.53 18.09 10.83
C GLN A 141 -33.80 19.57 10.56
N GLN A 142 -33.58 20.04 9.33
CA GLN A 142 -33.88 21.42 8.94
C GLN A 142 -35.37 21.74 9.09
N HIS A 143 -36.26 20.80 8.75
CA HIS A 143 -37.70 20.99 8.90
C HIS A 143 -38.08 21.24 10.37
N ILE A 144 -37.62 20.40 11.30
CA ILE A 144 -37.97 20.55 12.72
C ILE A 144 -37.31 21.80 13.34
N GLU A 145 -36.10 22.14 12.93
CA GLU A 145 -35.42 23.36 13.38
C GLU A 145 -36.16 24.63 12.92
N ASN A 146 -36.63 24.66 11.67
CA ASN A 146 -37.42 25.77 11.15
C ASN A 146 -38.77 25.89 11.88
N SER A 147 -39.44 24.77 12.16
CA SER A 147 -40.69 24.80 12.94
C SER A 147 -40.46 25.28 14.38
N TRP A 148 -39.33 24.93 15.00
CA TRP A 148 -38.94 25.44 16.31
C TRP A 148 -38.69 26.95 16.29
N LYS A 149 -37.96 27.46 15.28
CA LYS A 149 -37.70 28.91 15.11
C LYS A 149 -39.01 29.71 14.98
N GLN A 150 -39.99 29.19 14.24
CA GLN A 150 -41.32 29.80 14.12
C GLN A 150 -42.05 29.86 15.46
N LEU A 151 -42.07 28.75 16.21
CA LEU A 151 -42.65 28.67 17.54
C LEU A 151 -42.01 29.67 18.50
N GLU A 152 -40.68 29.69 18.56
CA GLU A 152 -39.91 30.56 19.44
C GLU A 152 -40.11 32.04 19.10
N SER A 153 -40.19 32.39 17.82
CA SER A 153 -40.51 33.73 17.35
C SER A 153 -41.91 34.18 17.80
N SER A 154 -42.92 33.32 17.59
CA SER A 154 -44.30 33.59 18.00
C SER A 154 -44.45 33.72 19.52
N LYS A 155 -43.77 32.86 20.28
CA LYS A 155 -43.72 32.94 21.74
C LYS A 155 -43.14 34.28 22.22
N ARG A 156 -42.01 34.72 21.65
CA ARG A 156 -41.40 36.02 21.99
C ARG A 156 -42.29 37.21 21.65
N ARG A 157 -43.05 37.11 20.56
CA ARG A 157 -44.04 38.12 20.18
C ARG A 157 -45.15 38.21 21.23
N PHE A 158 -45.73 37.07 21.60
CA PHE A 158 -46.76 37.00 22.64
C PHE A 158 -46.27 37.56 23.99
N GLU A 159 -45.06 37.19 24.43
CA GLU A 159 -44.45 37.73 25.64
C GLU A 159 -44.29 39.27 25.61
N ARG A 160 -43.94 39.83 24.45
CA ARG A 160 -43.81 41.28 24.26
C ARG A 160 -45.17 41.97 24.31
N ASP A 161 -46.15 41.44 23.59
CA ASP A 161 -47.49 42.01 23.50
C ASP A 161 -48.19 41.97 24.87
N CYS A 162 -48.00 40.92 25.67
CA CYS A 162 -48.46 40.87 27.07
C CYS A 162 -47.87 42.00 27.92
N LYS A 163 -46.54 42.20 27.86
CA LYS A 163 -45.87 43.31 28.58
C LYS A 163 -46.35 44.68 28.12
N GLU A 164 -46.74 44.82 26.86
CA GLU A 164 -47.33 46.06 26.33
C GLU A 164 -48.76 46.26 26.82
N ALA A 165 -49.57 45.19 26.88
CA ALA A 165 -50.90 45.21 27.45
C ALA A 165 -50.88 45.57 28.94
N ASP A 166 -50.00 44.95 29.74
CA ASP A 166 -49.83 45.25 31.17
C ASP A 166 -49.41 46.71 31.41
N ARG A 167 -48.48 47.22 30.59
CA ARG A 167 -48.06 48.64 30.67
C ARG A 167 -49.19 49.60 30.33
N ALA A 168 -49.98 49.30 29.29
CA ALA A 168 -51.12 50.12 28.90
C ALA A 168 -52.23 50.07 29.96
N GLN A 169 -52.45 48.90 30.57
CA GLN A 169 -53.40 48.70 31.67
C GLN A 169 -53.00 49.53 32.90
N HIS A 170 -51.75 49.43 33.35
CA HIS A 170 -51.25 50.21 34.48
C HIS A 170 -51.32 51.73 34.21
N TYR A 171 -51.08 52.16 32.98
CA TYR A 171 -51.25 53.57 32.59
C TYR A 171 -52.71 54.01 32.68
N PHE A 172 -53.64 53.20 32.19
CA PHE A 172 -55.08 53.45 32.34
C PHE A 172 -55.48 53.52 33.82
N ASP A 173 -55.10 52.54 34.64
CA ASP A 173 -55.45 52.50 36.07
C ASP A 173 -54.94 53.76 36.80
N LYS A 174 -53.75 54.24 36.45
CA LYS A 174 -53.19 55.50 36.97
C LYS A 174 -54.00 56.73 36.55
N MET A 175 -54.42 56.80 35.28
CA MET A 175 -55.22 57.92 34.77
C MET A 175 -56.66 57.90 35.29
N ASP A 176 -57.20 56.72 35.61
CA ASP A 176 -58.55 56.57 36.16
C ASP A 176 -58.62 56.89 37.67
N ALA A 177 -57.50 56.69 38.39
CA ALA A 177 -57.38 56.99 39.82
C ALA A 177 -57.08 58.48 40.15
N ASP A 178 -56.84 59.34 39.16
CA ASP A 178 -56.53 60.75 39.39
C ASP A 178 -57.80 61.56 39.73
N ILE A 179 -57.88 62.04 40.98
CA ILE A 179 -59.06 62.69 41.60
C ILE A 179 -59.04 64.23 41.45
N ASN A 180 -57.99 64.82 40.86
CA ASN A 180 -57.81 66.28 40.85
C ASN A 180 -58.62 67.01 39.74
N VAL A 181 -59.94 67.01 39.88
CA VAL A 181 -60.89 67.65 38.97
C VAL A 181 -60.76 69.18 38.98
N THR A 182 -59.96 69.74 38.08
CA THR A 182 -60.07 71.16 37.69
C THR A 182 -60.16 71.41 36.18
N LYS A 183 -60.10 70.37 35.33
CA LYS A 183 -60.48 70.40 33.90
C LYS A 183 -61.15 69.08 33.47
N ALA A 184 -62.29 68.77 34.09
CA ALA A 184 -63.02 67.49 34.01
C ALA A 184 -63.15 66.88 32.59
N ASP A 185 -63.40 67.69 31.55
CA ASP A 185 -63.66 67.16 30.21
C ASP A 185 -62.40 66.69 29.46
N VAL A 186 -61.26 67.35 29.66
CA VAL A 186 -59.99 66.98 28.99
C VAL A 186 -59.42 65.71 29.61
N GLU A 187 -59.47 65.64 30.94
CA GLU A 187 -58.95 64.52 31.73
C GLU A 187 -59.81 63.26 31.55
N LYS A 188 -61.15 63.41 31.51
CA LYS A 188 -62.07 62.32 31.17
C LYS A 188 -61.86 61.80 29.75
N ARG A 189 -61.55 62.67 28.78
CA ARG A 189 -61.16 62.23 27.42
C ARG A 189 -59.81 61.52 27.41
N CYS A 190 -58.85 61.94 28.22
CA CYS A 190 -57.56 61.26 28.36
C CYS A 190 -57.71 59.87 29.01
N SER A 191 -58.47 59.73 30.09
CA SER A 191 -58.79 58.43 30.70
C SER A 191 -59.52 57.51 29.71
N LEU A 192 -60.52 58.02 28.98
CA LEU A 192 -61.22 57.24 27.95
C LEU A 192 -60.29 56.75 26.83
N LYS A 193 -59.35 57.60 26.38
CA LYS A 193 -58.32 57.21 25.39
C LYS A 193 -57.36 56.16 25.95
N ALA A 194 -56.92 56.30 27.20
CA ALA A 194 -56.08 55.32 27.87
C ALA A 194 -56.79 53.96 28.00
N LYS A 195 -58.09 53.96 28.32
CA LYS A 195 -58.93 52.75 28.35
C LYS A 195 -59.02 52.07 26.98
N GLN A 196 -59.30 52.84 25.93
CA GLN A 196 -59.35 52.31 24.56
C GLN A 196 -58.00 51.73 24.13
N GLN A 197 -56.90 52.39 24.50
CA GLN A 197 -55.56 51.92 24.19
C GLN A 197 -55.21 50.63 24.97
N ALA A 198 -55.57 50.52 26.26
CA ALA A 198 -55.39 49.30 27.04
C ALA A 198 -56.19 48.13 26.45
N GLN A 199 -57.47 48.35 26.11
CA GLN A 199 -58.30 47.33 25.46
C GLN A 199 -57.74 46.88 24.10
N MET A 200 -57.26 47.83 23.29
CA MET A 200 -56.60 47.52 22.02
C MET A 200 -55.33 46.66 22.23
N ARG A 201 -54.52 46.98 23.24
CA ARG A 201 -53.30 46.20 23.54
C ARG A 201 -53.62 44.80 24.08
N HIS A 202 -54.66 44.65 24.90
CA HIS A 202 -55.17 43.33 25.31
C HIS A 202 -55.63 42.50 24.12
N GLN A 203 -56.36 43.09 23.16
CA GLN A 203 -56.76 42.37 21.94
C GLN A 203 -55.55 41.91 21.13
N ILE A 204 -54.53 42.76 20.96
CA ILE A 204 -53.28 42.37 20.25
C ILE A 204 -52.57 41.22 20.96
N ALA A 205 -52.53 41.23 22.30
CA ALA A 205 -51.96 40.15 23.09
C ALA A 205 -52.76 38.84 22.97
N ASP A 206 -54.09 38.92 22.94
CA ASP A 206 -54.95 37.75 22.70
C ASP A 206 -54.79 37.19 21.27
N ASP A 207 -54.62 38.05 20.27
CA ASP A 207 -54.36 37.63 18.88
C ASP A 207 -52.99 36.92 18.79
N SER A 208 -51.94 37.46 19.40
CA SER A 208 -50.61 36.82 19.42
C SER A 208 -50.57 35.56 20.29
N LYS A 209 -51.41 35.45 21.33
CA LYS A 209 -51.63 34.21 22.09
C LYS A 209 -52.18 33.10 21.20
N ASN A 210 -53.22 33.40 20.41
CA ASN A 210 -53.85 32.44 19.51
C ASN A 210 -52.87 31.97 18.43
N GLU A 211 -52.06 32.89 17.89
CA GLU A 211 -50.99 32.56 16.95
C GLU A 211 -49.93 31.63 17.59
N TYR A 212 -49.47 31.94 18.80
CA TYR A 212 -48.54 31.10 19.55
C TYR A 212 -49.10 29.70 19.80
N LEU A 213 -50.37 29.59 20.22
CA LEU A 213 -51.04 28.30 20.43
C LEU A 213 -51.11 27.49 19.13
N ALA A 214 -51.40 28.12 17.99
CA ALA A 214 -51.42 27.43 16.70
C ALA A 214 -50.03 26.90 16.30
N TYR A 215 -48.97 27.70 16.44
CA TYR A 215 -47.60 27.24 16.19
C TYR A 215 -47.15 26.16 17.17
N LEU A 216 -47.59 26.20 18.44
CA LEU A 216 -47.28 25.19 19.43
C LEU A 216 -47.90 23.83 19.06
N GLN A 217 -49.17 23.83 18.67
CA GLN A 217 -49.85 22.61 18.20
C GLN A 217 -49.17 22.04 16.95
N LYS A 218 -48.84 22.90 15.98
CA LYS A 218 -48.10 22.50 14.78
C LYS A 218 -46.74 21.90 15.13
N PHE A 219 -45.95 22.58 15.96
CA PHE A 219 -44.62 22.11 16.34
C PHE A 219 -44.67 20.77 17.08
N ASN A 220 -45.62 20.58 18.01
CA ASN A 220 -45.75 19.29 18.71
C ASN A 220 -46.09 18.14 17.75
N LYS A 221 -46.91 18.40 16.73
CA LYS A 221 -47.19 17.43 15.67
C LYS A 221 -45.93 17.13 14.84
N ASP A 222 -45.26 18.16 14.36
CA ASP A 222 -44.05 18.02 13.55
C ASP A 222 -42.92 17.32 14.33
N GLN A 223 -42.81 17.60 15.63
CA GLN A 223 -41.87 16.95 16.54
C GLN A 223 -42.18 15.46 16.69
N HIS A 224 -43.45 15.11 16.90
CA HIS A 224 -43.85 13.71 17.00
C HIS A 224 -43.57 12.95 15.71
N GLU A 225 -43.93 13.53 14.56
CA GLU A 225 -43.63 12.94 13.24
C GLU A 225 -42.12 12.78 13.02
N HIS A 226 -41.32 13.77 13.42
CA HIS A 226 -39.86 13.72 13.30
C HIS A 226 -39.26 12.54 14.09
N TYR A 227 -39.54 12.43 15.39
CA TYR A 227 -38.87 11.46 16.26
C TYR A 227 -39.49 10.06 16.24
N TYR A 228 -40.78 9.94 15.97
CA TYR A 228 -41.48 8.64 16.00
C TYR A 228 -41.78 8.08 14.62
N THR A 229 -41.54 8.84 13.55
CA THR A 229 -41.72 8.37 12.17
C THR A 229 -40.48 8.62 11.32
N LEU A 230 -40.13 9.87 11.02
CA LEU A 230 -39.12 10.17 10.01
C LEU A 230 -37.71 9.66 10.37
N ILE A 231 -37.19 10.01 11.55
CA ILE A 231 -35.85 9.59 11.98
C ILE A 231 -35.74 8.06 12.05
N PRO A 232 -36.70 7.33 12.67
CA PRO A 232 -36.67 5.88 12.67
C PRO A 232 -36.57 5.26 11.27
N HIS A 233 -37.37 5.74 10.31
CA HIS A 233 -37.36 5.20 8.95
C HIS A 233 -36.06 5.50 8.20
N ILE A 234 -35.51 6.71 8.36
CA ILE A 234 -34.24 7.09 7.71
C ILE A 234 -33.09 6.26 8.28
N PHE A 235 -33.01 6.12 9.61
CA PHE A 235 -31.92 5.38 10.25
C PHE A 235 -32.03 3.88 10.03
N GLN A 236 -33.24 3.35 9.90
CA GLN A 236 -33.44 1.96 9.49
C GLN A 236 -32.86 1.70 8.08
N ARG A 237 -33.05 2.62 7.12
CA ARG A 237 -32.43 2.50 5.79
C ARG A 237 -30.91 2.58 5.83
N ILE A 238 -30.35 3.44 6.68
CA ILE A 238 -28.89 3.53 6.90
C ILE A 238 -28.38 2.22 7.51
N GLN A 239 -29.10 1.65 8.48
CA GLN A 239 -28.75 0.38 9.10
C GLN A 239 -28.76 -0.77 8.07
N GLU A 240 -29.80 -0.89 7.27
CA GLU A 240 -29.91 -1.92 6.22
C GLU A 240 -28.82 -1.77 5.14
N MET A 241 -28.50 -0.52 4.78
CA MET A 241 -27.37 -0.22 3.89
C MET A 241 -26.05 -0.71 4.51
N GLU A 242 -25.86 -0.46 5.81
CA GLU A 242 -24.63 -0.84 6.49
C GLU A 242 -24.51 -2.35 6.69
N GLU A 243 -25.60 -3.04 7.02
CA GLU A 243 -25.67 -4.50 7.14
C GLU A 243 -25.31 -5.16 5.79
N ARG A 244 -25.88 -4.68 4.68
CA ARG A 244 -25.51 -5.15 3.33
C ARG A 244 -24.03 -4.97 3.03
N ARG A 245 -23.44 -3.84 3.47
CA ARG A 245 -22.00 -3.57 3.30
C ARG A 245 -21.14 -4.55 4.09
N ILE A 246 -21.53 -4.90 5.32
CA ILE A 246 -20.83 -5.90 6.14
C ILE A 246 -20.92 -7.28 5.48
N GLU A 247 -22.12 -7.67 5.04
CA GLU A 247 -22.34 -8.95 4.36
C GLU A 247 -21.51 -9.07 3.09
N ARG A 248 -21.50 -8.02 2.25
CA ARG A 248 -20.73 -8.00 1.00
C ARG A 248 -19.24 -8.22 1.25
N ILE A 249 -18.67 -7.61 2.29
CA ILE A 249 -17.27 -7.86 2.67
C ILE A 249 -17.04 -9.33 3.03
N GLY A 250 -17.94 -9.92 3.83
CA GLY A 250 -17.86 -11.33 4.20
C GLY A 250 -17.93 -12.27 2.98
N GLU A 251 -18.78 -11.94 2.00
CA GLU A 251 -18.87 -12.67 0.73
C GLU A 251 -17.59 -12.55 -0.09
N SER A 252 -17.02 -11.35 -0.23
CA SER A 252 -15.77 -11.14 -0.96
C SER A 252 -14.59 -11.87 -0.32
N MET A 253 -14.49 -11.88 1.01
CA MET A 253 -13.47 -12.64 1.73
C MET A 253 -13.62 -14.15 1.55
N ARG A 254 -14.87 -14.64 1.48
CA ARG A 254 -15.12 -16.05 1.15
C ARG A 254 -14.72 -16.38 -0.28
N CYS A 255 -15.11 -15.53 -1.23
CA CYS A 255 -14.75 -15.65 -2.64
C CYS A 255 -13.23 -15.69 -2.81
N TYR A 256 -12.49 -14.82 -2.11
CA TYR A 256 -11.03 -14.81 -2.10
C TYR A 256 -10.45 -16.20 -1.80
N ALA A 257 -10.90 -16.83 -0.71
CA ALA A 257 -10.43 -18.16 -0.33
C ALA A 257 -10.88 -19.27 -1.30
N GLU A 258 -12.03 -19.10 -1.93
CA GLU A 258 -12.54 -20.04 -2.93
C GLU A 258 -11.76 -20.00 -4.25
N VAL A 259 -11.32 -18.82 -4.69
CA VAL A 259 -10.45 -18.67 -5.87
C VAL A 259 -9.18 -19.48 -5.70
N GLU A 260 -8.47 -19.33 -4.57
CA GLU A 260 -7.26 -20.11 -4.30
C GLU A 260 -7.55 -21.61 -4.18
N ARG A 261 -8.67 -21.99 -3.56
CA ARG A 261 -9.04 -23.41 -3.42
C ARG A 261 -9.32 -24.10 -4.76
N LYS A 262 -9.86 -23.37 -5.74
CA LYS A 262 -10.23 -23.92 -7.06
C LYS A 262 -9.01 -24.34 -7.89
N VAL A 263 -7.85 -23.70 -7.69
CA VAL A 263 -6.64 -24.03 -8.47
C VAL A 263 -5.87 -25.23 -7.91
N LEU A 264 -6.04 -25.57 -6.63
CA LEU A 264 -5.30 -26.64 -5.96
C LEU A 264 -5.33 -27.99 -6.70
N PRO A 265 -6.47 -28.47 -7.24
CA PRO A 265 -6.49 -29.73 -7.96
C PRO A 265 -5.63 -29.72 -9.23
N ILE A 266 -5.57 -28.59 -9.94
CA ILE A 266 -4.77 -28.47 -11.17
C ILE A 266 -3.29 -28.33 -10.83
N VAL A 267 -2.96 -27.56 -9.79
CA VAL A 267 -1.60 -27.51 -9.24
C VAL A 267 -1.11 -28.90 -8.84
N SER A 268 -1.94 -29.68 -8.14
CA SER A 268 -1.62 -31.08 -7.82
C SER A 268 -1.36 -31.91 -9.07
N LYS A 269 -2.18 -31.74 -10.12
CA LYS A 269 -1.99 -32.43 -11.40
C LYS A 269 -0.65 -32.08 -12.06
N CYS A 270 -0.22 -30.82 -12.00
CA CYS A 270 1.09 -30.41 -12.52
C CYS A 270 2.24 -31.09 -11.77
N LEU A 271 2.17 -31.13 -10.44
CA LEU A 271 3.16 -31.81 -9.61
C LEU A 271 3.21 -33.33 -9.87
N ASP A 272 2.05 -33.96 -10.05
CA ASP A 272 1.95 -35.36 -10.45
C ASP A 272 2.55 -35.60 -11.83
N GLY A 273 2.34 -34.66 -12.77
CA GLY A 273 2.94 -34.68 -14.11
C GLY A 273 4.47 -34.62 -14.07
N MET A 274 5.05 -33.74 -13.26
CA MET A 274 6.49 -33.65 -13.05
C MET A 274 7.07 -34.94 -12.43
N THR A 275 6.35 -35.52 -11.47
CA THR A 275 6.74 -36.79 -10.84
C THR A 275 6.77 -37.92 -11.87
N LYS A 276 5.70 -38.04 -12.68
CA LYS A 276 5.62 -39.03 -13.77
C LYS A 276 6.71 -38.83 -14.83
N ALA A 277 7.05 -37.57 -15.15
CA ALA A 277 8.15 -37.27 -16.06
C ALA A 277 9.47 -37.84 -15.52
N ALA A 278 9.77 -37.62 -14.24
CA ALA A 278 10.96 -38.18 -13.60
C ALA A 278 10.96 -39.72 -13.56
N GLU A 279 9.80 -40.34 -13.27
CA GLU A 279 9.63 -41.80 -13.27
C GLU A 279 9.78 -42.43 -14.67
N SER A 280 9.62 -41.65 -15.74
CA SER A 280 9.76 -42.11 -17.13
C SER A 280 11.21 -42.24 -17.62
N ILE A 281 12.20 -41.90 -16.79
CA ILE A 281 13.62 -41.98 -17.15
C ILE A 281 14.07 -43.45 -17.17
N GLU A 282 14.63 -43.89 -18.29
CA GLU A 282 15.07 -45.27 -18.51
C GLU A 282 16.56 -45.33 -18.85
N PRO A 283 17.46 -45.52 -17.85
CA PRO A 283 18.92 -45.49 -18.08
C PRO A 283 19.42 -46.52 -19.11
N LYS A 284 18.76 -47.70 -19.17
CA LYS A 284 19.09 -48.74 -20.14
C LYS A 284 18.68 -48.37 -21.57
N MET A 285 17.59 -47.63 -21.73
CA MET A 285 17.16 -47.12 -23.04
C MET A 285 18.13 -46.03 -23.50
N ASP A 286 18.50 -45.09 -22.63
CA ASP A 286 19.43 -44.00 -22.96
C ASP A 286 20.80 -44.55 -23.38
N THR A 287 21.37 -45.49 -22.62
CA THR A 287 22.66 -46.10 -22.97
C THR A 287 22.61 -46.91 -24.26
N LYS A 288 21.48 -47.56 -24.57
CA LYS A 288 21.26 -48.20 -25.87
C LYS A 288 21.20 -47.18 -27.00
N GLN A 289 20.51 -46.05 -26.80
CA GLN A 289 20.43 -44.95 -27.77
C GLN A 289 21.81 -44.36 -28.09
N VAL A 290 22.72 -44.31 -27.10
CA VAL A 290 24.13 -43.94 -27.31
C VAL A 290 24.82 -44.93 -28.24
N VAL A 291 24.67 -46.24 -28.01
CA VAL A 291 25.24 -47.26 -28.92
C VAL A 291 24.70 -47.08 -30.34
N GLU A 292 23.38 -46.91 -30.50
CA GLU A 292 22.78 -46.70 -31.82
C GLU A 292 23.28 -45.42 -32.51
N THR A 293 23.54 -44.36 -31.75
CA THR A 293 24.06 -43.08 -32.27
C THR A 293 25.53 -43.17 -32.67
N PHE A 294 26.37 -43.84 -31.88
CA PHE A 294 27.84 -43.78 -32.03
C PHE A 294 28.50 -45.06 -32.53
N LYS A 295 27.75 -46.16 -32.71
CA LYS A 295 28.29 -47.42 -33.25
C LYS A 295 28.87 -47.16 -34.64
N SER A 296 30.19 -47.18 -34.71
CA SER A 296 30.97 -46.88 -35.91
C SER A 296 30.90 -47.99 -36.97
N GLY A 297 30.49 -49.20 -36.56
CA GLY A 297 30.54 -50.40 -37.40
C GLY A 297 31.94 -51.00 -37.54
N PHE A 298 32.95 -50.45 -36.87
CA PHE A 298 34.28 -51.06 -36.79
C PHE A 298 34.25 -52.28 -35.85
N GLU A 299 34.88 -53.36 -36.30
CA GLU A 299 35.22 -54.49 -35.43
C GLU A 299 36.55 -54.21 -34.71
N PRO A 300 36.75 -54.73 -33.49
CA PRO A 300 38.06 -54.67 -32.84
C PRO A 300 39.15 -55.25 -33.75
N PRO A 301 40.37 -54.66 -33.76
CA PRO A 301 41.48 -55.24 -34.50
C PRO A 301 41.70 -56.69 -34.08
N GLY A 302 41.81 -57.58 -35.08
CA GLY A 302 42.19 -58.97 -34.84
C GLY A 302 43.66 -59.10 -34.43
N ASP A 303 44.07 -60.34 -34.16
CA ASP A 303 45.47 -60.63 -33.81
C ASP A 303 46.41 -60.16 -34.92
N VAL A 304 47.52 -59.53 -34.54
CA VAL A 304 48.54 -59.10 -35.48
C VAL A 304 49.21 -60.34 -36.03
N GLU A 305 49.12 -60.55 -37.35
CA GLU A 305 49.73 -61.69 -38.00
C GLU A 305 51.26 -61.65 -37.85
N PHE A 306 51.87 -62.82 -37.64
CA PHE A 306 53.32 -62.96 -37.58
C PHE A 306 53.93 -62.72 -38.96
N GLU A 307 54.74 -61.66 -39.08
CA GLU A 307 55.51 -61.38 -40.29
C GLU A 307 56.80 -62.21 -40.30
N ASP A 308 56.77 -63.37 -40.96
CA ASP A 308 57.93 -64.24 -41.10
C ASP A 308 58.89 -63.70 -42.18
N TYR A 309 59.94 -63.01 -41.74
CA TYR A 309 61.01 -62.48 -42.62
C TYR A 309 62.04 -63.54 -43.05
N SER A 310 61.95 -64.78 -42.55
CA SER A 310 62.87 -65.87 -42.93
C SER A 310 62.50 -66.51 -44.28
N VAL A 311 61.30 -66.21 -44.82
CA VAL A 311 60.86 -66.62 -46.15
C VAL A 311 61.12 -65.49 -47.14
N SER A 312 61.93 -65.73 -48.17
CA SER A 312 62.20 -64.75 -49.23
C SER A 312 60.90 -64.31 -49.92
N MET A 313 60.64 -62.99 -49.92
CA MET A 313 59.43 -62.38 -50.49
C MET A 313 59.09 -62.92 -51.88
N LYS A 314 58.08 -63.79 -51.97
CA LYS A 314 57.35 -63.98 -53.23
C LYS A 314 56.38 -62.81 -53.35
N ARG A 315 56.55 -62.01 -54.40
CA ARG A 315 55.62 -60.94 -54.81
C ARG A 315 54.19 -61.48 -54.79
N ALA A 316 53.36 -60.97 -53.89
CA ALA A 316 51.92 -61.10 -54.01
C ALA A 316 51.47 -60.27 -55.22
N VAL A 317 50.84 -60.93 -56.19
CA VAL A 317 50.14 -60.26 -57.29
C VAL A 317 48.94 -59.53 -56.70
N SER A 318 48.89 -58.22 -56.94
CA SER A 318 47.76 -57.37 -56.58
C SER A 318 46.54 -57.79 -57.41
N GLU A 319 45.58 -58.50 -56.82
CA GLU A 319 44.23 -58.60 -57.38
C GLU A 319 43.41 -57.41 -56.88
N SER A 320 43.33 -56.34 -57.68
CA SER A 320 42.11 -55.53 -57.83
C SER A 320 42.25 -54.51 -58.97
N SER A 321 42.24 -55.01 -60.20
CA SER A 321 41.67 -54.28 -61.33
C SER A 321 40.30 -54.90 -61.64
N PHE A 322 39.29 -54.05 -61.71
CA PHE A 322 37.90 -54.38 -62.01
C PHE A 322 37.74 -55.07 -63.38
N LEU A 323 36.83 -56.06 -63.49
CA LEU A 323 35.74 -56.13 -64.50
C LEU A 323 34.85 -57.39 -64.32
N ASN A 324 33.54 -57.14 -64.13
CA ASN A 324 32.29 -57.90 -64.37
C ASN A 324 32.29 -59.42 -64.68
N ALA A 325 31.53 -60.22 -63.90
CA ALA A 325 30.31 -60.94 -64.35
C ALA A 325 29.62 -61.76 -63.22
N ARG A 326 28.30 -61.55 -63.10
CA ARG A 326 27.18 -62.35 -62.55
C ARG A 326 27.45 -63.52 -61.55
N GLY A 327 26.82 -63.36 -60.37
CA GLY A 327 25.89 -64.38 -59.82
C GLY A 327 26.40 -65.27 -58.68
N GLU A 328 26.28 -64.83 -57.43
CA GLU A 328 25.49 -65.48 -56.35
C GLU A 328 25.75 -64.82 -54.99
N SER A 329 24.68 -64.69 -54.21
CA SER A 329 24.58 -63.81 -53.04
C SER A 329 25.16 -64.48 -51.79
N ARG A 330 26.35 -64.06 -51.38
CA ARG A 330 26.77 -64.03 -49.96
C ARG A 330 27.25 -62.62 -49.64
N ARG A 331 26.37 -61.82 -49.03
CA ARG A 331 26.71 -60.49 -48.49
C ARG A 331 27.66 -60.66 -47.30
N ARG A 332 28.97 -60.75 -47.58
CA ARG A 332 30.01 -60.54 -46.58
C ARG A 332 30.19 -59.03 -46.47
N SER A 333 29.69 -58.45 -45.37
CA SER A 333 29.85 -57.03 -45.04
C SER A 333 31.34 -56.67 -45.15
N ARG A 334 31.68 -55.72 -46.03
CA ARG A 334 33.03 -55.15 -46.10
C ARG A 334 33.28 -54.45 -44.76
N SER A 335 34.07 -55.08 -43.90
CA SER A 335 34.61 -54.46 -42.70
C SER A 335 35.43 -53.24 -43.12
N LYS A 336 34.95 -52.05 -42.76
CA LYS A 336 35.76 -50.83 -42.91
C LYS A 336 36.97 -51.03 -41.98
N LEU A 337 38.18 -51.05 -42.54
CA LEU A 337 39.42 -51.17 -41.77
C LEU A 337 39.69 -49.84 -41.05
N TRP A 338 40.19 -49.95 -39.81
CA TRP A 338 40.58 -48.83 -38.97
C TRP A 338 41.66 -47.96 -39.66
N PRO A 339 41.58 -46.61 -39.65
CA PRO A 339 42.67 -45.78 -40.15
C PRO A 339 43.91 -45.98 -39.28
N LEU A 340 44.99 -46.50 -39.87
CA LEU A 340 46.25 -46.79 -39.18
C LEU A 340 46.65 -45.66 -38.23
N ILE A 341 46.67 -45.95 -36.93
CA ILE A 341 47.32 -45.11 -35.93
C ILE A 341 48.82 -45.21 -36.18
N LYS A 342 49.45 -44.11 -36.60
CA LYS A 342 50.91 -43.98 -36.59
C LYS A 342 51.43 -44.38 -35.21
N ARG A 343 52.39 -45.32 -35.18
CA ARG A 343 52.99 -46.02 -34.03
C ARG A 343 53.33 -45.14 -32.82
N ASN A 344 53.47 -43.83 -33.01
CA ASN A 344 53.82 -42.86 -31.96
C ASN A 344 52.65 -42.45 -31.03
N LYS A 345 51.38 -42.75 -31.36
CA LYS A 345 50.22 -42.32 -30.53
C LYS A 345 49.72 -43.36 -29.53
N LEU A 346 50.00 -44.65 -29.75
CA LEU A 346 49.61 -45.72 -28.81
C LEU A 346 50.34 -45.59 -27.46
N MET A 347 51.62 -45.20 -27.48
CA MET A 347 52.39 -44.92 -26.26
C MET A 347 51.90 -43.70 -25.48
N SER A 348 51.23 -42.75 -26.15
CA SER A 348 50.64 -41.56 -25.49
C SER A 348 49.28 -41.84 -24.85
N LEU A 349 48.53 -42.85 -25.30
CA LEU A 349 47.25 -43.25 -24.71
C LEU A 349 47.43 -44.18 -23.50
N LEU A 350 48.55 -44.88 -23.42
CA LEU A 350 48.94 -45.71 -22.26
C LEU A 350 49.74 -44.91 -21.21
N ALA A 351 50.25 -43.73 -21.57
CA ALA A 351 50.94 -42.81 -20.66
C ALA A 351 50.05 -41.60 -20.32
N SER A 352 49.00 -41.83 -19.54
CA SER A 352 48.43 -40.76 -18.71
C SER A 352 49.26 -40.69 -17.42
N PRO A 353 49.73 -39.51 -16.96
CA PRO A 353 50.38 -39.42 -15.66
C PRO A 353 49.33 -39.77 -14.60
N ARG A 354 49.49 -40.92 -13.95
CA ARG A 354 48.81 -41.23 -12.69
C ARG A 354 49.20 -40.14 -11.69
N GLN A 355 48.36 -39.12 -11.51
CA GLN A 355 48.26 -38.49 -10.20
C GLN A 355 47.52 -39.47 -9.29
N PRO A 356 48.07 -39.87 -8.14
CA PRO A 356 47.28 -40.58 -7.14
C PRO A 356 46.14 -39.65 -6.68
N PRO A 357 44.96 -40.19 -6.34
CA PRO A 357 43.88 -39.38 -5.80
C PRO A 357 44.35 -38.69 -4.51
N PRO A 358 43.88 -37.46 -4.21
CA PRO A 358 44.16 -36.84 -2.93
C PRO A 358 43.60 -37.71 -1.79
N PRO A 359 44.27 -37.76 -0.62
CA PRO A 359 43.76 -38.50 0.52
C PRO A 359 42.41 -37.91 0.97
N PRO A 360 41.48 -38.73 1.50
CA PRO A 360 40.22 -38.23 2.02
C PRO A 360 40.46 -37.28 3.19
N PRO A 361 39.57 -36.27 3.42
CA PRO A 361 39.67 -35.42 4.59
C PRO A 361 39.54 -36.28 5.86
N THR A 362 40.56 -36.20 6.71
CA THR A 362 40.61 -36.78 8.04
C THR A 362 39.48 -36.24 8.89
N SER A 363 38.43 -37.05 9.04
CA SER A 363 37.47 -36.91 10.13
C SER A 363 38.02 -37.73 11.30
N PRO A 364 38.20 -37.16 12.51
CA PRO A 364 38.54 -37.96 13.67
C PRO A 364 37.28 -38.74 14.10
N SER A 365 37.36 -40.07 14.04
CA SER A 365 36.45 -40.94 14.82
C SER A 365 37.17 -41.35 16.10
N PRO A 366 36.53 -41.32 17.27
CA PRO A 366 37.07 -41.93 18.48
C PRO A 366 36.49 -43.34 18.69
N GLU A 367 37.36 -44.35 18.69
CA GLU A 367 37.22 -45.58 19.50
C GLU A 367 38.12 -45.36 20.74
N GLY A 368 37.90 -45.83 21.96
CA GLY A 368 36.89 -46.63 22.61
C GLY A 368 37.43 -46.97 24.01
N LEU A 369 36.57 -46.90 25.03
CA LEU A 369 36.60 -47.59 26.33
C LEU A 369 37.83 -47.48 27.28
N ALA A 370 37.61 -46.98 28.51
CA ALA A 370 37.57 -47.81 29.74
C ALA A 370 37.48 -47.00 31.06
N ASN A 371 36.67 -47.53 31.99
CA ASN A 371 36.70 -47.46 33.46
C ASN A 371 36.15 -46.24 34.25
N GLY A 372 35.08 -46.51 35.02
CA GLY A 372 35.01 -46.14 36.45
C GLY A 372 33.85 -45.22 36.89
N PRO A 373 33.14 -45.50 38.01
CA PRO A 373 31.79 -44.99 38.30
C PRO A 373 31.76 -43.73 39.18
N HIS A 374 30.63 -43.00 39.19
CA HIS A 374 29.91 -42.52 40.38
C HIS A 374 28.79 -41.54 39.99
N SER A 375 27.55 -41.89 40.30
CA SER A 375 26.44 -40.93 40.39
C SER A 375 26.50 -40.17 41.72
N PRO A 376 25.85 -39.00 41.78
CA PRO A 376 24.83 -38.85 42.81
C PRO A 376 23.48 -38.37 42.25
N GLN A 377 22.43 -38.92 42.85
CA GLN A 377 21.02 -38.66 42.61
C GLN A 377 20.64 -37.21 42.98
N GLN A 378 19.73 -36.61 42.21
CA GLN A 378 18.91 -35.48 42.66
C GLN A 378 17.43 -35.91 42.72
N PRO A 379 16.65 -35.39 43.70
CA PRO A 379 15.31 -35.86 44.02
C PRO A 379 14.25 -35.29 43.09
N LYS A 380 13.16 -36.06 42.92
CA LYS A 380 11.93 -35.66 42.23
C LYS A 380 11.06 -34.82 43.16
N GLU A 381 10.61 -33.66 42.69
CA GLU A 381 9.49 -32.88 43.26
C GLU A 381 8.46 -32.50 42.18
N PRO A 382 7.20 -32.19 42.56
CA PRO A 382 6.00 -32.60 41.84
C PRO A 382 5.50 -31.64 40.75
N LEU A 383 4.73 -32.21 39.82
CA LEU A 383 4.17 -31.63 38.59
C LEU A 383 3.13 -30.50 38.77
N SER A 384 3.04 -29.85 39.94
CA SER A 384 2.06 -28.77 40.19
C SER A 384 2.58 -27.35 39.93
N GLN A 385 3.89 -27.14 39.81
CA GLN A 385 4.45 -25.81 39.46
C GLN A 385 4.50 -25.52 37.94
N ARG A 386 4.33 -26.54 37.08
CA ARG A 386 4.62 -26.42 35.64
C ARG A 386 3.49 -25.84 34.79
N LEU A 387 2.33 -25.56 35.38
CA LEU A 387 1.13 -25.11 34.67
C LEU A 387 0.83 -23.61 34.78
N ASN A 388 1.48 -22.88 35.68
CA ASN A 388 1.33 -21.40 35.78
C ASN A 388 2.32 -20.61 34.91
N ASP A 389 3.42 -21.23 34.45
CA ASP A 389 4.40 -20.58 33.56
C ASP A 389 3.99 -20.62 32.07
N PHE A 390 2.90 -21.33 31.73
CA PHE A 390 2.48 -21.51 30.34
C PHE A 390 1.50 -20.43 29.83
N MET A 391 0.96 -19.57 30.70
CA MET A 391 0.00 -18.50 30.32
C MET A 391 0.58 -17.08 30.37
N SER A 392 1.84 -16.91 30.80
CA SER A 392 2.47 -15.58 30.97
C SER A 392 3.64 -15.30 30.01
N SER A 393 3.96 -16.22 29.10
CA SER A 393 5.07 -16.08 28.14
C SER A 393 4.57 -15.81 26.72
N LYS A 394 4.32 -14.54 26.39
CA LYS A 394 4.25 -14.12 24.98
C LYS A 394 5.67 -14.09 24.42
N HIS A 395 5.92 -14.96 23.45
CA HIS A 395 7.12 -14.93 22.61
C HIS A 395 7.19 -13.60 21.85
N LYS A 396 8.09 -12.69 22.24
CA LYS A 396 8.58 -11.61 21.37
C LYS A 396 9.50 -12.26 20.33
N MET A 397 9.01 -12.39 19.10
CA MET A 397 9.84 -12.72 17.95
C MET A 397 10.82 -11.58 17.71
N GLN A 398 12.02 -11.72 18.28
CA GLN A 398 13.15 -10.85 18.03
C GLN A 398 13.66 -11.16 16.61
N CYS A 399 13.37 -10.27 15.67
CA CYS A 399 13.90 -10.34 14.31
C CYS A 399 15.42 -10.12 14.35
N LEU A 400 16.19 -11.20 14.49
CA LEU A 400 17.63 -11.22 14.24
C LEU A 400 17.88 -11.88 12.88
N ARG A 401 17.84 -11.07 11.82
CA ARG A 401 18.63 -11.29 10.60
C ARG A 401 19.36 -10.01 10.25
N SER A 402 20.58 -9.88 10.77
CA SER A 402 21.74 -9.37 10.05
C SER A 402 22.97 -9.57 10.91
N LEU A 403 23.58 -10.76 10.83
CA LEU A 403 25.01 -10.89 11.06
C LEU A 403 25.70 -10.18 9.89
N LYS A 404 26.06 -8.91 10.06
CA LYS A 404 27.08 -8.26 9.25
C LYS A 404 28.02 -7.53 10.21
N ARG A 405 29.14 -8.22 10.45
CA ARG A 405 30.51 -7.72 10.61
C ARG A 405 30.65 -6.36 11.31
N GLY A 406 31.30 -6.37 12.47
CA GLY A 406 31.61 -5.21 13.29
C GLY A 406 32.08 -3.98 12.50
N GLY A 407 31.44 -2.87 12.81
CA GLY A 407 31.79 -1.53 12.40
C GLY A 407 30.89 -0.57 13.18
N THR A 408 31.48 0.22 14.05
CA THR A 408 30.86 1.35 14.74
C THR A 408 30.34 2.35 13.70
N GLY A 409 29.11 2.14 13.23
CA GLY A 409 28.44 3.08 12.32
C GLY A 409 27.99 4.29 13.10
N GLN A 410 28.43 5.49 12.68
CA GLN A 410 28.02 6.76 13.27
C GLN A 410 26.48 6.91 13.21
N GLU A 411 25.83 6.77 14.37
CA GLU A 411 24.36 6.79 14.53
C GLU A 411 23.70 8.13 14.15
N ASP A 412 24.50 9.19 14.05
CA ASP A 412 24.08 10.55 13.76
C ASP A 412 23.97 10.86 12.25
N TYR A 413 24.29 9.89 11.39
CA TYR A 413 24.32 10.02 9.93
C TYR A 413 25.23 11.14 9.40
N SER A 414 26.30 11.48 10.13
CA SER A 414 27.23 12.55 9.75
C SER A 414 27.92 12.35 8.39
N HIS A 415 27.93 11.14 7.85
CA HIS A 415 28.49 10.82 6.53
C HIS A 415 27.59 11.21 5.35
N LEU A 416 26.33 11.59 5.58
CA LEU A 416 25.38 11.92 4.53
C LEU A 416 25.32 13.44 4.25
N PRO A 417 25.02 13.86 3.01
CA PRO A 417 24.70 15.26 2.70
C PRO A 417 23.59 15.82 3.62
N PRO A 418 23.61 17.11 3.98
CA PRO A 418 22.73 17.68 5.00
C PRO A 418 21.23 17.39 4.79
N GLU A 419 20.72 17.46 3.56
CA GLU A 419 19.31 17.16 3.30
C GLU A 419 18.96 15.68 3.43
N GLN A 420 19.83 14.78 2.93
CA GLN A 420 19.65 13.33 3.09
C GLN A 420 19.77 12.92 4.57
N ARG A 421 20.70 13.54 5.30
CA ARG A 421 20.88 13.39 6.75
C ARG A 421 19.62 13.82 7.49
N ARG A 422 19.06 15.01 7.18
CA ARG A 422 17.79 15.50 7.76
C ARG A 422 16.66 14.52 7.51
N LYS A 423 16.50 14.03 6.27
CA LYS A 423 15.42 13.08 5.91
C LYS A 423 15.53 11.75 6.68
N LYS A 424 16.73 11.19 6.86
CA LYS A 424 16.93 9.96 7.64
C LYS A 424 16.75 10.17 9.14
N LEU A 425 17.24 11.28 9.70
CA LEU A 425 17.03 11.64 11.10
C LEU A 425 15.53 11.86 11.39
N GLN A 426 14.81 12.55 10.50
CA GLN A 426 13.37 12.76 10.62
C GLN A 426 12.60 11.43 10.60
N ALA A 427 12.95 10.51 9.69
CA ALA A 427 12.31 9.19 9.64
C ALA A 427 12.53 8.41 10.94
N LYS A 428 13.75 8.43 11.49
CA LYS A 428 14.07 7.78 12.77
C LYS A 428 13.35 8.42 13.96
N PHE A 429 13.29 9.74 14.02
CA PHE A 429 12.51 10.45 15.04
C PHE A 429 11.03 10.04 14.97
N ASN A 430 10.44 10.05 13.77
CA ASN A 430 9.03 9.67 13.57
C ASN A 430 8.75 8.21 13.99
N ASP A 431 9.68 7.29 13.72
CA ASP A 431 9.54 5.88 14.14
C ASP A 431 9.59 5.73 15.67
N ILE A 432 10.53 6.42 16.33
CA ILE A 432 10.63 6.41 17.80
C ILE A 432 9.39 7.07 18.43
N SER A 433 8.89 8.18 17.89
CA SER A 433 7.66 8.81 18.36
C SER A 433 6.45 7.88 18.26
N LYS A 434 6.36 7.05 17.21
CA LYS A 434 5.30 6.04 17.10
C LYS A 434 5.43 4.96 18.18
N ASP A 435 6.65 4.54 18.50
CA ASP A 435 6.88 3.53 19.54
C ASP A 435 6.64 4.09 20.95
N ILE A 436 6.95 5.37 21.20
CA ILE A 436 6.53 6.08 22.44
C ILE A 436 5.00 6.04 22.57
N GLN A 437 4.26 6.36 21.50
CA GLN A 437 2.80 6.35 21.55
C GLN A 437 2.24 4.95 21.87
N LYS A 438 2.79 3.88 21.28
CA LYS A 438 2.37 2.50 21.57
C LYS A 438 2.58 2.12 23.04
N GLU A 439 3.73 2.49 23.61
CA GLU A 439 4.02 2.21 25.02
C GLU A 439 3.13 3.06 25.95
N MET A 440 2.83 4.31 25.58
CA MET A 440 1.85 5.13 26.29
C MET A 440 0.44 4.52 26.28
N ASP A 441 -0.03 4.02 25.12
CA ASP A 441 -1.32 3.35 25.01
C ASP A 441 -1.35 2.06 25.87
N GLN A 442 -0.24 1.32 25.92
CA GLN A 442 -0.09 0.14 26.78
C GLN A 442 -0.14 0.51 28.28
N ARG A 443 0.52 1.61 28.68
CA ARG A 443 0.46 2.14 30.05
C ARG A 443 -0.98 2.49 30.44
N ASP A 444 -1.71 3.16 29.56
CA ASP A 444 -3.09 3.58 29.82
C ASP A 444 -4.04 2.38 29.91
N ALA A 445 -3.83 1.35 29.09
CA ALA A 445 -4.56 0.10 29.18
C ALA A 445 -4.30 -0.63 30.51
N LEU A 446 -3.03 -0.72 30.94
CA LEU A 446 -2.66 -1.31 32.24
C LEU A 446 -3.22 -0.51 33.42
N THR A 447 -3.24 0.82 33.31
CA THR A 447 -3.82 1.70 34.33
C THR A 447 -5.32 1.45 34.49
N LYS A 448 -6.06 1.36 33.38
CA LYS A 448 -7.49 1.00 33.40
C LYS A 448 -7.72 -0.40 33.97
N MET A 449 -6.87 -1.36 33.63
CA MET A 449 -6.94 -2.72 34.19
C MET A 449 -6.71 -2.73 35.70
N LYS A 450 -5.76 -1.93 36.20
CA LYS A 450 -5.55 -1.73 37.64
C LYS A 450 -6.79 -1.15 38.33
N GLU A 451 -7.44 -0.16 37.73
CA GLU A 451 -8.70 0.40 38.25
C GLU A 451 -9.83 -0.65 38.32
N VAL A 452 -9.90 -1.57 37.35
CA VAL A 452 -10.88 -2.66 37.37
C VAL A 452 -10.60 -3.61 38.53
N TYR A 453 -9.35 -3.96 38.79
CA TYR A 453 -8.97 -4.79 39.94
C TYR A 453 -9.24 -4.09 41.27
N ILE A 454 -9.06 -2.77 41.34
CA ILE A 454 -9.39 -1.98 42.54
C ILE A 454 -10.90 -1.99 42.81
N LYS A 455 -11.71 -1.80 41.77
CA LYS A 455 -13.18 -1.78 41.88
C LYS A 455 -13.78 -3.17 42.12
N ASN A 456 -13.10 -4.23 41.64
CA ASN A 456 -13.57 -5.61 41.72
C ASN A 456 -12.48 -6.56 42.24
N PRO A 457 -12.31 -6.68 43.58
CA PRO A 457 -11.22 -7.48 44.18
C PRO A 457 -11.21 -8.98 43.82
N HIS A 458 -12.31 -9.51 43.28
CA HIS A 458 -12.41 -10.90 42.81
C HIS A 458 -11.84 -11.12 41.39
N MET A 459 -11.58 -10.05 40.64
CA MET A 459 -11.12 -10.11 39.24
C MET A 459 -9.59 -10.12 39.12
N GLY A 460 -8.86 -9.80 40.19
CA GLY A 460 -7.40 -9.80 40.22
C GLY A 460 -6.85 -8.93 41.35
N ASP A 461 -5.57 -9.09 41.66
CA ASP A 461 -4.86 -8.24 42.63
C ASP A 461 -4.34 -6.96 41.93
N PRO A 462 -4.76 -5.75 42.34
CA PRO A 462 -4.24 -4.50 41.79
C PRO A 462 -2.70 -4.40 41.82
N ASN A 463 -2.06 -4.96 42.85
CA ASN A 463 -0.61 -4.88 43.03
C ASN A 463 0.15 -5.74 42.02
N SER A 464 -0.51 -6.73 41.39
CA SER A 464 0.14 -7.54 40.36
C SER A 464 0.39 -6.78 39.06
N VAL A 465 -0.24 -5.62 38.89
CA VAL A 465 -0.11 -4.76 37.69
C VAL A 465 1.07 -3.79 37.80
N ASP A 466 1.49 -3.48 39.03
CA ASP A 466 2.52 -2.45 39.30
C ASP A 466 3.88 -2.73 38.67
N PRO A 467 4.45 -3.95 38.72
CA PRO A 467 5.72 -4.24 38.06
C PRO A 467 5.66 -4.04 36.54
N ARG A 468 4.50 -4.29 35.91
CA ARG A 468 4.30 -4.08 34.47
C ARG A 468 4.14 -2.60 34.13
N LEU A 469 3.51 -1.81 34.99
CA LEU A 469 3.43 -0.36 34.84
C LEU A 469 4.82 0.28 34.95
N GLU A 470 5.65 -0.15 35.91
CA GLU A 470 7.03 0.32 36.04
C GLU A 470 7.90 -0.06 34.82
N GLU A 471 7.77 -1.28 34.30
CA GLU A 471 8.48 -1.73 33.09
C GLU A 471 8.13 -0.85 31.86
N VAL A 472 6.85 -0.60 31.64
CA VAL A 472 6.38 0.25 30.54
C VAL A 472 6.82 1.70 30.75
N GLN A 473 6.79 2.20 31.97
CA GLN A 473 7.25 3.55 32.30
C GLN A 473 8.75 3.73 31.98
N GLN A 474 9.60 2.77 32.37
CA GLN A 474 11.02 2.78 32.03
C GLN A 474 11.27 2.69 30.51
N SER A 475 10.43 1.92 29.79
CA SER A 475 10.48 1.83 28.33
C SER A 475 10.18 3.17 27.66
N ILE A 476 9.14 3.88 28.12
CA ILE A 476 8.77 5.22 27.65
C ILE A 476 9.93 6.20 27.89
N GLU A 477 10.50 6.23 29.09
CA GLU A 477 11.61 7.13 29.42
C GLU A 477 12.84 6.90 28.54
N LYS A 478 13.18 5.63 28.26
CA LYS A 478 14.27 5.28 27.35
C LYS A 478 14.02 5.76 25.93
N LEU A 479 12.82 5.52 25.40
CA LEU A 479 12.44 5.96 24.04
C LEU A 479 12.38 7.49 23.94
N GLN A 480 11.92 8.19 24.99
CA GLN A 480 11.94 9.65 25.05
C GLN A 480 13.36 10.21 25.02
N LEU A 481 14.31 9.62 25.75
CA LEU A 481 15.72 10.01 25.69
C LEU A 481 16.32 9.79 24.29
N GLU A 482 15.97 8.69 23.64
CA GLU A 482 16.39 8.40 22.28
C GLU A 482 15.78 9.41 21.28
N ALA A 483 14.49 9.74 21.41
CA ALA A 483 13.83 10.75 20.60
C ALA A 483 14.50 12.13 20.73
N HIS A 484 14.81 12.57 21.96
CA HIS A 484 15.51 13.83 22.22
C HIS A 484 16.90 13.86 21.56
N LYS A 485 17.62 12.72 21.54
CA LYS A 485 18.91 12.61 20.86
C LYS A 485 18.78 12.83 19.34
N TYR A 486 17.78 12.21 18.71
CA TYR A 486 17.51 12.37 17.28
C TYR A 486 16.97 13.77 16.92
N GLU A 487 16.13 14.35 17.77
CA GLU A 487 15.63 15.73 17.64
C GLU A 487 16.75 16.75 17.73
N GLY A 488 17.70 16.58 18.67
CA GLY A 488 18.89 17.42 18.78
C GLY A 488 19.74 17.39 17.51
N TRP A 489 19.98 16.20 16.96
CA TRP A 489 20.70 16.05 15.68
C TRP A 489 19.95 16.64 14.49
N LEU A 490 18.62 16.53 14.46
CA LEU A 490 17.80 17.14 13.42
C LEU A 490 17.91 18.67 13.47
N THR A 491 17.79 19.24 14.67
CA THR A 491 17.91 20.69 14.92
C THR A 491 19.29 21.22 14.52
N ASP A 492 20.35 20.47 14.79
CA ASP A 492 21.72 20.82 14.38
C ASP A 492 21.90 20.84 12.86
N VAL A 493 21.25 19.92 12.14
CA VAL A 493 21.28 19.86 10.68
C VAL A 493 20.46 21.01 10.07
N GLU A 494 19.29 21.30 10.63
CA GLU A 494 18.42 22.40 10.19
C GLU A 494 19.07 23.76 10.42
N ARG A 495 19.77 23.96 11.54
CA ARG A 495 20.56 25.17 11.81
C ARG A 495 21.66 25.38 10.78
N LYS A 496 22.42 24.33 10.44
CA LYS A 496 23.50 24.40 9.44
C LYS A 496 22.99 24.63 8.02
N LEU A 497 21.77 24.17 7.70
CA LEU A 497 21.10 24.48 6.43
C LEU A 497 20.69 25.95 6.35
N LEU A 498 20.20 26.53 7.45
CA LEU A 498 19.80 27.94 7.52
C LEU A 498 21.00 28.91 7.47
N GLU A 499 22.14 28.57 8.06
CA GLU A 499 23.35 29.41 8.00
C GLU A 499 23.92 29.55 6.58
N LYS A 500 23.83 28.50 5.75
CA LYS A 500 24.26 28.54 4.34
C LYS A 500 23.36 29.37 3.42
N GLY A 501 22.10 29.62 3.79
CA GLY A 501 21.20 30.52 3.06
C GLY A 501 21.51 32.01 3.24
N SER A 502 22.40 32.37 4.19
CA SER A 502 22.63 33.77 4.59
C SER A 502 23.93 34.40 4.06
N THR A 503 24.82 33.63 3.44
CA THR A 503 26.15 34.10 2.99
C THR A 503 26.23 34.54 1.52
N GLN A 504 25.11 34.60 0.80
CA GLN A 504 25.06 34.99 -0.63
C GLN A 504 24.48 36.40 -0.86
N ARG A 505 24.67 37.32 0.09
CA ARG A 505 24.41 38.76 -0.08
C ARG A 505 25.51 39.59 0.56
N ARG A 506 26.69 39.65 -0.07
CA ARG A 506 27.68 40.74 0.04
C ARG A 506 28.90 40.45 -0.86
N GLN A 507 28.99 41.15 -1.99
CA GLN A 507 30.21 41.77 -2.54
C GLN A 507 30.00 42.16 -4.02
N SER A 508 29.80 43.46 -4.29
CA SER A 508 30.59 44.23 -5.26
C SER A 508 30.02 45.66 -5.39
N ALA A 509 30.77 46.63 -4.85
CA ALA A 509 30.71 48.06 -5.21
C ALA A 509 31.28 48.25 -6.64
N HIS A 510 31.24 49.37 -7.36
CA HIS A 510 30.98 50.79 -7.10
C HIS A 510 30.91 51.48 -8.50
N PHE A 511 30.02 52.46 -8.71
CA PHE A 511 30.36 53.71 -9.42
C PHE A 511 29.36 54.81 -9.03
N ASP A 512 29.86 55.77 -8.24
CA ASP A 512 29.66 57.23 -8.26
C ASP A 512 28.38 57.83 -8.88
N SER A 513 27.70 58.85 -8.34
CA SER A 513 28.10 59.93 -7.43
C SER A 513 26.86 60.74 -6.99
N GLN A 514 27.01 61.43 -5.86
CA GLN A 514 26.35 62.69 -5.43
C GLN A 514 24.89 62.69 -4.95
N GLY A 515 24.75 63.00 -3.65
CA GLY A 515 24.03 64.22 -3.27
C GLY A 515 22.90 64.09 -2.24
N ASN A 516 23.25 64.31 -0.97
CA ASN A 516 22.46 64.86 0.12
C ASN A 516 21.25 64.12 0.74
N THR A 517 21.30 64.16 2.08
CA THR A 517 20.44 63.69 3.18
C THR A 517 19.23 64.61 3.45
N PRO A 518 18.46 64.47 4.56
CA PRO A 518 17.64 63.33 5.01
C PRO A 518 16.23 63.77 5.51
N ASN A 519 15.32 62.82 5.80
CA ASN A 519 14.23 62.82 6.83
C ASN A 519 13.02 62.01 6.33
N SER A 520 12.56 60.96 7.02
CA SER A 520 11.83 60.89 8.30
C SER A 520 10.32 60.70 8.08
N CYS A 521 9.86 59.50 8.48
CA CYS A 521 8.64 59.19 9.22
C CYS A 521 7.23 59.47 8.65
N ALA A 522 6.38 58.50 8.98
CA ALA A 522 4.96 58.60 9.35
C ALA A 522 3.87 58.55 8.26
N GLN A 523 3.15 57.42 8.29
CA GLN A 523 1.69 57.31 8.49
C GLN A 523 0.78 58.32 7.78
N ASN A 524 -0.17 57.80 6.98
CA ASN A 524 -1.62 57.82 7.30
C ASN A 524 -2.47 57.44 6.07
N ARG A 525 -3.49 56.59 6.34
CA ARG A 525 -4.89 56.65 5.85
C ARG A 525 -5.14 56.66 4.32
N GLU A 526 -6.15 55.96 3.79
CA GLU A 526 -7.57 56.03 4.13
C GLU A 526 -8.33 54.81 3.55
N SER A 527 -9.39 54.40 4.23
CA SER A 527 -10.39 53.38 3.84
C SER A 527 -11.50 54.02 2.95
N PRO A 528 -12.74 53.47 2.84
CA PRO A 528 -13.23 52.31 2.08
C PRO A 528 -14.50 52.65 1.24
N ASP A 529 -15.32 51.63 0.91
CA ASP A 529 -16.74 51.65 0.46
C ASP A 529 -16.97 51.48 -1.06
N GLY A 530 -17.94 50.72 -1.60
CA GLY A 530 -19.00 49.86 -1.07
C GLY A 530 -19.54 48.95 -2.20
N SER A 531 -20.08 47.77 -1.88
CA SER A 531 -21.51 47.41 -2.02
C SER A 531 -21.94 46.67 -3.31
N TYR A 532 -22.18 45.36 -3.14
CA TYR A 532 -23.29 44.49 -3.59
C TYR A 532 -24.14 44.85 -4.84
N THR A 533 -24.32 43.87 -5.74
CA THR A 533 -25.61 43.49 -6.37
C THR A 533 -25.53 42.09 -7.00
N GLU A 534 -26.63 41.35 -6.92
CA GLU A 534 -26.86 39.97 -7.40
C GLU A 534 -27.51 39.91 -8.81
N ASP A 535 -27.08 38.90 -9.59
CA ASP A 535 -27.76 38.00 -10.57
C ASP A 535 -28.61 38.57 -11.76
N PRO A 536 -29.06 37.77 -12.77
CA PRO A 536 -28.66 36.43 -13.28
C PRO A 536 -28.60 36.31 -14.84
N SER A 537 -28.32 35.09 -15.33
CA SER A 537 -28.67 34.47 -16.64
C SER A 537 -27.81 34.74 -17.89
N THR A 538 -27.58 33.87 -18.88
CA THR A 538 -27.58 32.40 -19.13
C THR A 538 -27.16 32.28 -20.61
N GLU A 539 -26.20 31.40 -20.96
CA GLU A 539 -26.09 30.69 -22.28
C GLU A 539 -24.84 29.78 -22.24
N THR A 540 -24.95 28.52 -21.80
CA THR A 540 -25.06 27.30 -22.63
C THR A 540 -23.97 27.09 -23.69
N VAL A 541 -22.94 26.32 -23.33
CA VAL A 541 -22.26 25.41 -24.28
C VAL A 541 -22.06 24.05 -23.60
N GLN A 542 -22.48 23.02 -24.32
CA GLN A 542 -22.44 21.61 -23.96
C GLN A 542 -21.00 21.12 -23.78
N PHE A 543 -20.73 20.29 -22.77
CA PHE A 543 -19.59 19.37 -22.82
C PHE A 543 -20.02 17.95 -22.51
N LYS A 544 -19.84 17.09 -23.52
CA LYS A 544 -20.00 15.64 -23.46
C LYS A 544 -18.82 15.02 -22.72
N SER A 545 -19.15 13.96 -21.99
CA SER A 545 -18.25 13.01 -21.34
C SER A 545 -17.29 12.32 -22.32
N ARG A 546 -16.05 12.09 -21.88
CA ARG A 546 -15.17 10.97 -22.26
C ARG A 546 -14.11 10.82 -21.16
N SER A 547 -14.35 9.96 -20.16
CA SER A 547 -13.81 8.60 -20.06
C SER A 547 -12.30 8.55 -20.36
N THR A 548 -11.48 8.62 -19.32
CA THR A 548 -10.09 8.14 -19.38
C THR A 548 -10.09 6.69 -18.92
N GLU A 549 -10.01 5.81 -19.92
CA GLU A 549 -9.46 4.46 -19.80
C GLU A 549 -8.06 4.58 -19.17
N PHE A 550 -7.83 3.86 -18.07
CA PHE A 550 -6.49 3.64 -17.54
C PHE A 550 -6.04 2.31 -18.15
N ASP A 551 -5.42 2.43 -19.31
CA ASP A 551 -4.63 1.42 -19.97
C ASP A 551 -3.20 1.60 -19.44
N ASP A 552 -2.79 0.78 -18.46
CA ASP A 552 -1.39 0.69 -18.04
C ASP A 552 -0.71 -0.38 -18.90
N GLU A 553 -0.36 0.05 -20.11
CA GLU A 553 0.74 -0.52 -20.88
C GLU A 553 2.03 -0.20 -20.09
N PHE A 554 2.75 -1.25 -19.69
CA PHE A 554 3.96 -1.14 -18.87
C PHE A 554 5.17 -0.94 -19.79
N ASP A 555 5.92 0.13 -19.50
CA ASP A 555 7.19 0.60 -20.09
C ASP A 555 7.13 1.21 -21.49
N ASP A 556 6.81 2.50 -21.54
CA ASP A 556 7.62 3.52 -22.21
C ASP A 556 7.44 4.84 -21.41
N GLU A 557 8.40 5.22 -20.56
CA GLU A 557 8.44 6.60 -20.07
C GLU A 557 8.67 7.49 -21.29
N ASP A 558 7.62 8.16 -21.77
CA ASP A 558 7.77 9.21 -22.77
C ASP A 558 8.81 10.23 -22.24
N PRO A 559 9.95 10.39 -22.90
CA PRO A 559 11.03 11.22 -22.38
C PRO A 559 10.53 12.66 -22.23
N LEU A 560 10.71 13.24 -21.04
CA LEU A 560 10.21 14.59 -20.70
C LEU A 560 10.46 15.58 -21.85
N PRO A 561 9.47 16.42 -22.22
CA PRO A 561 9.60 17.32 -23.36
C PRO A 561 10.75 18.30 -23.16
N THR A 562 11.52 18.53 -24.22
CA THR A 562 12.64 19.48 -24.20
C THR A 562 12.10 20.91 -24.30
N ILE A 563 12.48 21.78 -23.36
CA ILE A 563 12.05 23.18 -23.30
C ILE A 563 12.95 24.12 -24.11
N GLY A 564 14.10 23.66 -24.59
CA GLY A 564 15.00 24.44 -25.45
C GLY A 564 16.29 23.69 -25.80
N THR A 565 17.27 24.41 -26.35
CA THR A 565 18.63 23.88 -26.58
C THR A 565 19.67 24.74 -25.88
N CYS A 566 20.82 24.16 -25.58
CA CYS A 566 21.94 24.90 -25.02
C CYS A 566 23.25 24.51 -25.70
N LYS A 567 24.19 25.46 -25.76
CA LYS A 567 25.56 25.24 -26.22
C LYS A 567 26.52 25.26 -25.04
N ALA A 568 27.32 24.22 -24.85
CA ALA A 568 28.40 24.20 -23.87
C ALA A 568 29.45 25.27 -24.21
N LEU A 569 29.76 26.13 -23.25
CA LEU A 569 30.78 27.18 -23.33
C LEU A 569 32.15 26.67 -22.82
N TYR A 570 32.15 25.66 -21.97
CA TYR A 570 33.35 25.06 -21.37
C TYR A 570 33.16 23.55 -21.26
N PRO A 571 34.25 22.76 -21.27
CA PRO A 571 34.16 21.33 -21.04
C PRO A 571 33.83 21.03 -19.57
N PHE A 572 33.10 19.95 -19.33
CA PHE A 572 32.75 19.45 -18.00
C PHE A 572 32.82 17.93 -17.98
N GLU A 573 33.56 17.35 -17.03
CA GLU A 573 33.89 15.92 -17.04
C GLU A 573 32.86 15.03 -16.32
N GLY A 574 31.88 15.58 -15.60
CA GLY A 574 30.86 14.82 -14.87
C GLY A 574 31.43 13.94 -13.74
N GLN A 575 31.47 14.44 -12.50
CA GLN A 575 32.13 13.74 -11.39
C GLN A 575 31.19 12.94 -10.48
N ASN A 576 29.87 13.13 -10.58
CA ASN A 576 28.88 12.53 -9.68
C ASN A 576 27.79 11.77 -10.45
N GLU A 577 27.18 10.77 -9.80
CA GLU A 577 26.01 10.04 -10.32
C GLU A 577 24.85 11.02 -10.58
N GLY A 578 24.38 11.09 -11.84
CA GLY A 578 23.37 12.06 -12.30
C GLY A 578 23.93 13.27 -13.08
N THR A 579 25.25 13.40 -13.27
CA THR A 579 25.84 14.43 -14.15
C THR A 579 26.27 13.85 -15.49
N ILE A 580 26.15 14.61 -16.58
CA ILE A 580 26.60 14.19 -17.92
C ILE A 580 27.84 15.00 -18.32
N PRO A 581 28.93 14.37 -18.81
CA PRO A 581 30.07 15.09 -19.32
C PRO A 581 29.71 15.83 -20.60
N MET A 582 30.30 17.00 -20.85
CA MET A 582 30.13 17.76 -22.09
C MET A 582 31.45 18.38 -22.57
N ALA A 583 31.62 18.49 -23.88
CA ALA A 583 32.75 19.16 -24.50
C ALA A 583 32.42 20.64 -24.84
N GLU A 584 33.43 21.50 -24.88
CA GLU A 584 33.24 22.88 -25.31
C GLU A 584 32.67 22.94 -26.73
N GLY A 585 31.57 23.69 -26.89
CA GLY A 585 30.86 23.85 -28.14
C GLY A 585 29.79 22.80 -28.44
N GLU A 586 29.63 21.79 -27.59
CA GLU A 586 28.60 20.73 -27.72
C GLU A 586 27.18 21.30 -27.57
N MET A 587 26.22 20.79 -28.34
CA MET A 587 24.81 21.18 -28.27
C MET A 587 24.01 20.10 -27.54
N LEU A 588 23.20 20.50 -26.56
CA LEU A 588 22.36 19.61 -25.75
C LEU A 588 20.93 20.14 -25.67
N TYR A 589 19.96 19.27 -25.43
CA TYR A 589 18.57 19.66 -25.23
C TYR A 589 18.31 19.95 -23.76
N VAL A 590 17.64 21.06 -23.46
CA VAL A 590 17.30 21.44 -22.09
C VAL A 590 15.96 20.80 -21.74
N ILE A 591 15.90 20.06 -20.63
CA ILE A 591 14.65 19.49 -20.09
C ILE A 591 14.11 20.40 -18.99
N GLU A 592 14.99 20.84 -18.08
CA GLU A 592 14.62 21.71 -16.96
C GLU A 592 15.65 22.83 -16.81
N GLU A 593 15.15 24.06 -16.71
CA GLU A 593 15.95 25.24 -16.38
C GLU A 593 16.36 25.27 -14.91
N ASP A 594 17.50 25.90 -14.67
CA ASP A 594 18.02 26.20 -13.33
C ASP A 594 17.03 27.04 -12.51
N LYS A 595 16.59 26.51 -11.37
CA LYS A 595 15.67 27.19 -10.44
C LYS A 595 16.40 27.97 -9.34
N GLY A 596 17.69 28.23 -9.52
CA GLY A 596 18.57 28.95 -8.60
C GLY A 596 19.56 28.05 -7.84
N ASP A 597 19.70 26.78 -8.21
CA ASP A 597 20.63 25.82 -7.64
C ASP A 597 21.93 25.67 -8.45
N GLY A 598 22.02 26.30 -9.62
CA GLY A 598 23.23 26.35 -10.44
C GLY A 598 23.35 25.19 -11.44
N TRP A 599 22.33 24.34 -11.57
CA TRP A 599 22.34 23.14 -12.40
C TRP A 599 21.18 23.15 -13.40
N THR A 600 21.48 22.81 -14.64
CA THR A 600 20.49 22.65 -15.71
C THR A 600 20.40 21.18 -16.08
N ARG A 601 19.18 20.63 -16.18
CA ARG A 601 18.95 19.25 -16.62
C ARG A 601 18.92 19.20 -18.13
N VAL A 602 19.78 18.38 -18.72
CA VAL A 602 19.97 18.30 -20.17
C VAL A 602 19.93 16.85 -20.67
N ARG A 603 19.57 16.69 -21.93
CA ARG A 603 19.55 15.43 -22.67
C ARG A 603 20.48 15.50 -23.87
N ARG A 604 21.33 14.49 -24.04
CA ARG A 604 22.12 14.31 -25.27
C ARG A 604 21.33 13.51 -26.31
N ASN A 605 20.78 12.35 -25.90
CA ASN A 605 19.98 11.41 -26.71
C ASN A 605 18.89 10.75 -25.83
N GLU A 606 17.99 9.92 -26.38
CA GLU A 606 16.90 9.24 -25.65
C GLU A 606 17.34 8.51 -24.36
N ASP A 607 18.57 7.99 -24.33
CA ASP A 607 19.10 7.20 -23.20
C ASP A 607 20.08 7.95 -22.27
N GLU A 608 20.47 9.20 -22.60
CA GLU A 608 21.49 9.95 -21.85
C GLU A 608 20.98 11.31 -21.37
N GLU A 609 20.54 11.33 -20.11
CA GLU A 609 20.12 12.52 -19.36
C GLU A 609 21.00 12.75 -18.13
N GLY A 610 21.24 14.03 -17.81
CA GLY A 610 21.94 14.40 -16.60
C GLY A 610 21.99 15.89 -16.38
N TYR A 611 22.66 16.30 -15.30
CA TYR A 611 22.84 17.70 -14.94
C TYR A 611 24.19 18.23 -15.40
N VAL A 612 24.19 19.49 -15.88
CA VAL A 612 25.38 20.27 -16.20
C VAL A 612 25.34 21.62 -15.47
N PRO A 613 26.49 22.24 -15.14
CA PRO A 613 26.49 23.55 -14.52
C PRO A 613 25.89 24.61 -15.45
N THR A 614 24.91 25.37 -14.98
CA THR A 614 24.21 26.40 -15.78
C THR A 614 25.17 27.46 -16.29
N SER A 615 26.19 27.81 -15.50
CA SER A 615 27.22 28.78 -15.88
C SER A 615 28.15 28.31 -17.01
N TYR A 616 28.11 27.02 -17.36
CA TYR A 616 28.96 26.41 -18.38
C TYR A 616 28.24 26.25 -19.72
N ILE A 617 26.99 26.68 -19.81
CA ILE A 617 26.17 26.56 -21.02
C ILE A 617 25.57 27.91 -21.40
N LYS A 618 25.26 28.08 -22.68
CA LYS A 618 24.50 29.20 -23.21
C LYS A 618 23.16 28.68 -23.72
N LEU A 619 22.07 29.09 -23.07
CA LEU A 619 20.71 28.73 -23.43
C LEU A 619 20.28 29.43 -24.73
N CYS A 620 19.65 28.68 -25.63
CA CYS A 620 19.06 29.11 -26.88
C CYS A 620 17.59 28.65 -26.89
N PHE A 621 16.68 29.55 -26.51
CA PHE A 621 15.24 29.32 -26.61
C PHE A 621 14.72 29.85 -27.95
N ASP A 622 14.01 29.01 -28.69
CA ASP A 622 13.33 29.44 -29.90
C ASP A 622 12.13 30.32 -29.52
N ALA A 623 12.20 31.59 -29.87
CA ALA A 623 11.09 32.53 -29.74
C ALA A 623 10.00 32.21 -30.77
N ASN A 624 9.23 31.14 -30.56
CA ASN A 624 7.90 30.92 -31.17
C ASN A 624 7.22 29.65 -30.63
N SER A 625 6.53 29.76 -29.49
CA SER A 625 5.27 29.05 -29.22
C SER A 625 4.61 29.67 -27.98
N LYS A 626 3.44 30.27 -28.19
CA LYS A 626 2.57 30.78 -27.14
C LYS A 626 1.71 29.63 -26.59
N ASP A 627 1.63 29.59 -25.26
CA ASP A 627 0.65 28.98 -24.35
C ASP A 627 -0.40 27.99 -24.90
N PRO A 628 -0.54 26.82 -24.26
CA PRO A 628 -1.83 26.26 -23.88
C PRO A 628 -2.34 26.82 -22.53
#